data_AF-A0A954RQM6-F1
#
_entry.id   AF-A0A954RQM6-F1
#
_cell.length_a   1.000
_cell.length_b   1.000
_cell.length_c   1.000
_cell.angle_alpha   90.00
_cell.angle_beta   90.00
_cell.angle_gamma   90.00
#
_symmetry.space_group_name_H-M   'P 1'
#
loop_
_entity.id
_entity.type
_entity.pdbx_description
1 polymer ?
#
loop_
_entity_poly.entity_id
_entity_poly.type
_entity_poly.pdbx_seq_one_letter_code
_entity_poly.pdbx_strand_id
1 'polypeptide(L)'
;MSINALMSQPAVTAPASRPQSTRPSEEARVASTFSLPWRQRLSVLVTLHFLCVFAALLWSYAPSPLLQRLRRVLSPYLTTLHLDPSPTQFFRTHGALDDTGHHIEVLVEQDEGRQWQPIRDYPRGTPARWRQLQGAKLVGQLMEADAEEDIARLMRDAAAAAIHQGRIVSAIRVRRQQLQLPEDVTNVADARRDPLDASYFETIYTGDVLTRDGAVFVVKRTTPAEAATVGGSNE
;
A
#
# COMPACT_ATOMS: atom_id res chain seq x y z
N MET A 1 45.26 14.56 97.07
CA MET A 1 44.31 13.98 98.04
C MET A 1 42.94 14.03 97.39
N SER A 2 42.48 12.91 96.84
CA SER A 2 41.18 12.83 96.17
C SER A 2 40.38 11.67 96.74
N ILE A 3 39.17 12.02 97.15
CA ILE A 3 38.17 11.24 97.87
C ILE A 3 37.23 10.58 96.84
N ASN A 4 36.88 9.31 97.13
CA ASN A 4 35.68 8.54 96.80
C ASN A 4 34.70 9.04 95.72
N ALA A 5 34.30 8.13 94.84
CA ALA A 5 32.90 7.66 94.81
C ALA A 5 32.76 6.38 93.98
N LEU A 6 32.42 5.28 94.67
CA LEU A 6 31.81 4.09 94.09
C LEU A 6 30.51 4.49 93.38
N MET A 7 30.31 4.03 92.14
CA MET A 7 28.99 3.94 91.53
C MET A 7 28.84 2.57 90.87
N SER A 8 28.07 1.73 91.54
CA SER A 8 27.66 0.39 91.11
C SER A 8 26.71 0.48 89.92
N GLN A 9 27.03 -0.20 88.81
CA GLN A 9 26.09 -0.47 87.73
C GLN A 9 25.69 -1.95 87.75
N PRO A 10 24.38 -2.28 87.72
CA PRO A 10 23.94 -3.66 87.57
C PRO A 10 24.02 -4.11 86.10
N ALA A 11 24.48 -5.34 85.92
CA ALA A 11 24.52 -6.07 84.66
C ALA A 11 23.11 -6.28 84.09
N VAL A 12 22.88 -5.82 82.86
CA VAL A 12 21.73 -6.21 82.05
C VAL A 12 22.23 -7.09 80.91
N THR A 13 22.09 -8.39 81.10
CA THR A 13 22.28 -9.42 80.09
C THR A 13 21.08 -9.40 79.15
N ALA A 14 21.23 -8.85 77.94
CA ALA A 14 20.22 -8.96 76.88
C ALA A 14 20.53 -10.18 75.99
N PRO A 15 19.52 -11.03 75.68
CA PRO A 15 19.71 -12.33 75.05
C PRO A 15 19.98 -12.25 73.55
N ALA A 16 20.72 -13.26 73.07
CA ALA A 16 21.05 -13.53 71.68
C ALA A 16 19.86 -13.42 70.72
N SER A 17 20.03 -12.60 69.68
CA SER A 17 19.16 -12.53 68.51
C SER A 17 19.16 -13.87 67.77
N ARG A 18 18.05 -14.61 67.89
CA ARG A 18 17.70 -15.71 66.98
C ARG A 18 17.64 -15.19 65.54
N PRO A 19 18.17 -15.92 64.53
CA PRO A 19 17.82 -15.65 63.15
C PRO A 19 16.33 -15.95 62.97
N GLN A 20 15.53 -14.92 62.71
CA GLN A 20 14.17 -15.10 62.21
C GLN A 20 14.27 -15.79 60.86
N SER A 21 14.03 -17.10 60.86
CA SER A 21 13.60 -17.84 59.68
C SER A 21 12.30 -17.18 59.19
N THR A 22 12.42 -16.26 58.23
CA THR A 22 11.29 -15.79 57.43
C THR A 22 10.78 -16.96 56.61
N ARG A 23 9.90 -17.77 57.21
CA ARG A 23 9.01 -18.63 56.42
C ARG A 23 8.25 -17.69 55.51
N PRO A 24 8.34 -17.82 54.17
CA PRO A 24 7.48 -17.06 53.28
C PRO A 24 6.03 -17.41 53.64
N SER A 25 5.28 -16.40 54.06
CA SER A 25 3.87 -16.49 54.44
C SER A 25 3.11 -17.24 53.36
N GLU A 26 2.31 -18.24 53.74
CA GLU A 26 1.46 -19.01 52.82
C GLU A 26 0.59 -18.11 51.93
N GLU A 27 0.19 -16.92 52.43
CA GLU A 27 -0.53 -15.90 51.66
C GLU A 27 0.22 -15.41 50.41
N ALA A 28 1.55 -15.28 50.46
CA ALA A 28 2.35 -14.86 49.31
C ALA A 28 2.41 -15.95 48.23
N ARG A 29 2.35 -17.23 48.63
CA ARG A 29 2.33 -18.37 47.70
C ARG A 29 0.98 -18.53 47.01
N VAL A 30 -0.13 -18.23 47.69
CA VAL A 30 -1.47 -18.27 47.08
C VAL A 30 -1.65 -17.12 46.08
N ALA A 31 -1.17 -15.92 46.41
CA ALA A 31 -1.21 -14.76 45.51
C ALA A 31 -0.34 -14.96 44.24
N SER A 32 0.82 -15.60 44.36
CA SER A 32 1.66 -15.91 43.18
C SER A 32 1.01 -16.95 42.27
N THR A 33 0.32 -17.95 42.83
CA THR A 33 -0.23 -19.07 42.03
C THR A 33 -1.41 -18.65 41.15
N PHE A 34 -2.24 -17.70 41.62
CA PHE A 34 -3.32 -17.14 40.80
C PHE A 34 -2.84 -16.09 39.81
N SER A 35 -1.71 -15.41 40.03
CA SER A 35 -1.29 -14.24 39.25
C SER A 35 -0.52 -14.53 37.95
N LEU A 36 0.11 -15.69 37.84
CA LEU A 36 0.88 -16.10 36.66
C LEU A 36 0.02 -16.46 35.44
N PRO A 37 -1.02 -17.30 35.53
CA PRO A 37 -1.75 -17.76 34.35
C PRO A 37 -2.61 -16.66 33.72
N TRP A 38 -3.20 -15.75 34.51
CA TRP A 38 -4.01 -14.66 33.93
C TRP A 38 -3.13 -13.62 33.24
N ARG A 39 -1.97 -13.28 33.81
CA ARG A 39 -1.00 -12.35 33.18
C ARG A 39 -0.49 -12.91 31.86
N GLN A 40 -0.21 -14.21 31.82
CA GLN A 40 0.18 -14.89 30.59
C GLN A 40 -0.95 -14.88 29.55
N ARG A 41 -2.19 -15.19 29.93
CA ARG A 41 -3.35 -15.10 29.04
C ARG A 41 -3.56 -13.69 28.50
N LEU A 42 -3.47 -12.68 29.37
CA LEU A 42 -3.60 -11.28 28.99
C LEU A 42 -2.48 -10.85 28.02
N SER A 43 -1.23 -11.23 28.31
CA SER A 43 -0.09 -10.97 27.44
C SER A 43 -0.24 -11.61 26.05
N VAL A 44 -0.75 -12.84 25.98
CA VAL A 44 -1.05 -13.51 24.71
C VAL A 44 -2.16 -12.78 23.96
N LEU A 45 -3.25 -12.40 24.62
CA LEU A 45 -4.36 -11.66 24.00
C LEU A 45 -3.90 -10.30 23.47
N VAL A 46 -3.09 -9.57 24.24
CA VAL A 46 -2.53 -8.28 23.83
C VAL A 46 -1.59 -8.46 22.64
N THR A 47 -0.73 -9.47 22.66
CA THR A 47 0.17 -9.78 21.53
C THR A 47 -0.61 -10.14 20.28
N LEU A 48 -1.65 -10.96 20.42
CA LEU A 48 -2.55 -11.33 19.33
C LEU A 48 -3.29 -10.11 18.78
N HIS A 49 -3.76 -9.21 19.65
CA HIS A 49 -4.37 -7.95 19.26
C HIS A 49 -3.43 -7.11 18.41
N PHE A 50 -2.20 -6.86 18.89
CA PHE A 50 -1.21 -6.09 18.13
C PHE A 50 -0.84 -6.77 16.81
N LEU A 51 -0.75 -8.10 16.78
CA LEU A 51 -0.53 -8.85 15.55
C LEU A 51 -1.68 -8.63 14.55
N CYS A 52 -2.93 -8.68 15.00
CA CYS A 52 -4.10 -8.42 14.15
C CYS A 52 -4.10 -6.97 13.62
N VAL A 53 -3.83 -5.98 14.46
CA VAL A 53 -3.74 -4.56 14.06
C VAL A 53 -2.61 -4.37 13.05
N PHE A 54 -1.44 -4.96 13.30
CA PHE A 54 -0.30 -4.88 12.40
C PHE A 54 -0.58 -5.55 11.05
N ALA A 55 -1.23 -6.72 11.05
CA ALA A 55 -1.63 -7.40 9.82
C ALA A 55 -2.65 -6.57 9.01
N ALA A 56 -3.58 -5.88 9.67
CA ALA A 56 -4.52 -4.97 9.02
C ALA A 56 -3.78 -3.78 8.36
N LEU A 57 -2.85 -3.14 9.08
CA LEU A 57 -2.03 -2.05 8.55
C LEU A 57 -1.13 -2.50 7.39
N LEU A 58 -0.48 -3.67 7.53
CA LEU A 58 0.43 -4.20 6.52
C LEU A 58 -0.32 -4.56 5.24
N TRP A 59 -1.55 -5.04 5.36
CA TRP A 59 -2.41 -5.28 4.19
C TRP A 59 -2.74 -3.98 3.45
N SER A 60 -3.04 -2.88 4.14
CA SER A 60 -3.25 -1.58 3.49
C SER A 60 -2.02 -1.11 2.71
N TYR A 61 -0.80 -1.46 3.15
CA TYR A 61 0.45 -1.04 2.51
C TYR A 61 0.94 -2.00 1.41
N ALA A 62 0.86 -3.31 1.62
CA ALA A 62 1.42 -4.34 0.75
C ALA A 62 0.55 -5.62 0.74
N PRO A 63 -0.51 -5.67 -0.08
CA PRO A 63 -1.38 -6.85 -0.14
C PRO A 63 -0.58 -8.07 -0.63
N SER A 64 -0.64 -9.16 0.13
CA SER A 64 -0.06 -10.45 -0.25
C SER A 64 -1.11 -11.56 -0.23
N PRO A 65 -0.96 -12.64 -1.02
CA PRO A 65 -1.89 -13.77 -1.01
C PRO A 65 -2.02 -14.42 0.37
N LEU A 66 -0.95 -14.40 1.17
CA LEU A 66 -0.96 -14.89 2.55
C LEU A 66 -1.82 -14.00 3.44
N LEU A 67 -1.69 -12.67 3.33
CA LEU A 67 -2.51 -11.72 4.08
C LEU A 67 -4.00 -11.82 3.72
N GLN A 68 -4.33 -12.10 2.45
CA GLN A 68 -5.72 -12.34 2.02
C GLN A 68 -6.34 -13.59 2.67
N ARG A 69 -5.56 -14.67 2.84
CA ARG A 69 -6.03 -15.87 3.55
C ARG A 69 -6.21 -15.60 5.04
N LEU A 70 -5.25 -14.89 5.64
CA LEU A 70 -5.29 -14.52 7.05
C LEU A 70 -6.50 -13.62 7.37
N ARG A 71 -6.86 -12.69 6.46
CA ARG A 71 -8.06 -11.86 6.57
C ARG A 71 -9.32 -12.68 6.79
N ARG A 72 -9.54 -13.76 6.03
CA ARG A 72 -10.79 -14.54 6.14
C ARG A 72 -11.00 -15.06 7.57
N VAL A 73 -9.91 -15.36 8.26
CA VAL A 73 -9.92 -15.82 9.65
C VAL A 73 -10.05 -14.65 10.63
N LEU A 74 -9.35 -13.54 10.37
CA LEU A 74 -9.31 -12.38 11.27
C LEU A 74 -10.48 -11.40 11.11
N SER A 75 -11.24 -11.49 10.02
CA SER A 75 -12.33 -10.57 9.66
C SER A 75 -13.32 -10.31 10.81
N PRO A 76 -13.88 -11.31 11.51
CA PRO A 76 -14.86 -11.05 12.56
C PRO A 76 -14.26 -10.30 13.76
N TYR A 77 -12.95 -10.45 14.01
CA TYR A 77 -12.27 -9.72 15.07
C TYR A 77 -11.98 -8.27 14.65
N LEU A 78 -11.49 -8.10 13.43
CA LEU A 78 -11.15 -6.80 12.85
C LEU A 78 -12.38 -5.89 12.69
N THR A 79 -13.54 -6.43 12.34
CA THR A 79 -14.80 -5.68 12.26
C THR A 79 -15.22 -5.12 13.61
N THR A 80 -15.05 -5.86 14.72
CA THR A 80 -15.36 -5.35 16.07
C THR A 80 -14.47 -4.18 16.49
N LEU A 81 -13.24 -4.14 15.96
CA LEU A 81 -12.29 -3.07 16.19
C LEU A 81 -12.50 -1.86 15.27
N HIS A 82 -13.49 -1.90 14.38
CA HIS A 82 -13.65 -0.92 13.28
C HIS A 82 -12.38 -0.77 12.42
N LEU A 83 -11.50 -1.77 12.49
CA LEU A 83 -10.33 -1.92 11.64
C LEU A 83 -10.69 -2.88 10.53
N ASP A 84 -11.79 -2.62 9.82
CA ASP A 84 -12.02 -3.27 8.53
C ASP A 84 -11.20 -2.48 7.51
N PRO A 85 -9.97 -2.92 7.15
CA PRO A 85 -9.32 -2.39 5.98
C PRO A 85 -10.23 -2.76 4.82
N SER A 86 -11.08 -1.81 4.43
CA SER A 86 -11.69 -1.88 3.12
C SER A 86 -10.55 -2.17 2.13
N PRO A 87 -10.67 -3.18 1.26
CA PRO A 87 -9.64 -3.49 0.28
C PRO A 87 -9.34 -2.34 -0.67
N THR A 88 -10.12 -1.26 -0.63
CA THR A 88 -9.68 0.05 -1.07
C THR A 88 -8.49 0.48 -0.24
N GLN A 89 -7.33 0.15 -0.79
CA GLN A 89 -6.09 0.80 -0.42
C GLN A 89 -6.38 2.31 -0.29
N PHE A 90 -6.15 2.89 0.89
CA PHE A 90 -6.22 4.34 1.11
C PHE A 90 -5.16 5.13 0.30
N PHE A 91 -4.60 4.54 -0.75
CA PHE A 91 -3.86 5.28 -1.74
C PHE A 91 -4.88 6.15 -2.48
N ARG A 92 -4.98 7.42 -2.05
CA ARG A 92 -5.56 8.55 -2.79
C ARG A 92 -7.01 8.92 -2.48
N THR A 93 -7.44 8.92 -1.22
CA THR A 93 -8.55 9.80 -0.79
C THR A 93 -8.10 11.26 -0.59
N HIS A 94 -6.78 11.48 -0.49
CA HIS A 94 -6.17 12.80 -0.33
C HIS A 94 -5.01 12.94 -1.32
N GLY A 95 -5.27 13.67 -2.40
CA GLY A 95 -4.31 14.08 -3.40
C GLY A 95 -4.95 15.17 -4.26
N ALA A 96 -4.14 16.07 -4.82
CA ALA A 96 -4.67 16.98 -5.84
C ALA A 96 -5.17 16.15 -7.04
N LEU A 97 -6.03 16.71 -7.91
CA LEU A 97 -6.37 16.07 -9.19
C LEU A 97 -5.10 15.66 -9.98
N ASP A 98 -4.00 16.37 -9.75
CA ASP A 98 -2.68 16.18 -10.34
C ASP A 98 -1.85 15.03 -9.70
N ASP A 99 -2.32 14.46 -8.59
CA ASP A 99 -1.72 13.28 -7.93
C ASP A 99 -2.22 11.96 -8.51
N THR A 100 -3.03 12.00 -9.56
CA THR A 100 -3.51 10.84 -10.32
C THR A 100 -2.35 10.04 -10.95
N GLY A 101 -2.41 8.71 -10.84
CA GLY A 101 -1.41 7.80 -11.37
C GLY A 101 -1.58 7.69 -12.88
N HIS A 102 -0.48 7.77 -13.62
CA HIS A 102 -0.51 7.62 -15.08
C HIS A 102 0.25 6.37 -15.48
N HIS A 103 -0.30 5.63 -16.44
CA HIS A 103 0.25 4.37 -16.91
C HIS A 103 0.29 4.34 -18.44
N ILE A 104 1.40 3.88 -19.00
CA ILE A 104 1.52 3.66 -20.44
C ILE A 104 1.42 2.15 -20.71
N GLU A 105 0.47 1.80 -21.56
CA GLU A 105 0.19 0.44 -21.97
C GLU A 105 0.33 0.30 -23.48
N VAL A 106 0.79 -0.86 -23.92
CA VAL A 106 0.92 -1.25 -25.32
C VAL A 106 -0.01 -2.43 -25.59
N LEU A 107 -0.66 -2.41 -26.75
CA LEU A 107 -1.45 -3.52 -27.25
C LEU A 107 -0.50 -4.50 -27.93
N VAL A 108 -0.22 -5.60 -27.24
CA VAL A 108 0.69 -6.64 -27.72
C VAL A 108 -0.13 -7.71 -28.42
N GLU A 109 0.32 -8.12 -29.61
CA GLU A 109 -0.18 -9.32 -30.29
C GLU A 109 0.50 -10.55 -29.70
N GLN A 110 -0.29 -11.46 -29.15
CA GLN A 110 0.12 -12.76 -28.63
C GLN A 110 -0.67 -13.87 -29.33
N ASP A 111 -0.22 -15.11 -29.18
CA ASP A 111 -0.86 -16.29 -29.79
C ASP A 111 -2.35 -16.45 -29.39
N GLU A 112 -2.71 -15.97 -28.19
CA GLU A 112 -4.09 -16.00 -27.65
C GLU A 112 -4.93 -14.76 -28.01
N GLY A 113 -4.36 -13.81 -28.77
CA GLY A 113 -5.04 -12.59 -29.22
C GLY A 113 -4.33 -11.29 -28.82
N ARG A 114 -5.09 -10.19 -28.82
CA ARG A 114 -4.59 -8.84 -28.53
C ARG A 114 -4.88 -8.46 -27.09
N GLN A 115 -3.83 -8.18 -26.31
CA GLN A 115 -3.98 -7.76 -24.91
C GLN A 115 -3.18 -6.49 -24.60
N TRP A 116 -3.81 -5.59 -23.87
CA TRP A 116 -3.14 -4.42 -23.31
C TRP A 116 -2.23 -4.84 -22.17
N GLN A 117 -0.96 -4.46 -22.26
CA GLN A 117 0.06 -4.77 -21.28
C GLN A 117 0.86 -3.52 -20.95
N PRO A 118 1.37 -3.36 -19.71
CA PRO A 118 2.31 -2.30 -19.41
C PRO A 118 3.57 -2.45 -20.30
N ILE A 119 4.13 -1.32 -20.76
CA ILE A 119 5.36 -1.32 -21.59
C ILE A 119 6.46 -2.18 -20.97
N ARG A 120 6.58 -2.12 -19.65
CA ARG A 120 7.47 -2.97 -18.88
C ARG A 120 6.93 -3.12 -17.47
N ASP A 121 7.03 -4.34 -16.95
CA ASP A 121 6.67 -4.62 -15.56
C ASP A 121 7.91 -4.41 -14.68
N TYR A 122 8.20 -3.15 -14.36
CA TYR A 122 9.32 -2.83 -13.49
C TYR A 122 8.96 -3.10 -12.02
N PRO A 123 9.87 -3.74 -11.24
CA PRO A 123 9.68 -3.87 -9.80
C PRO A 123 9.39 -2.52 -9.14
N ARG A 124 8.52 -2.53 -8.12
CA ARG A 124 8.19 -1.33 -7.34
C ARG A 124 9.47 -0.72 -6.76
N GLY A 125 9.57 0.61 -6.78
CA GLY A 125 10.70 1.36 -6.22
C GLY A 125 11.93 1.48 -7.13
N THR A 126 11.94 0.90 -8.34
CA THR A 126 13.09 1.03 -9.25
C THR A 126 13.11 2.40 -9.96
N PRO A 127 14.29 2.99 -10.23
CA PRO A 127 14.41 4.25 -10.98
C PRO A 127 13.80 4.18 -12.38
N ALA A 128 13.81 2.99 -13.00
CA ALA A 128 13.20 2.78 -14.31
C ALA A 128 11.67 2.88 -14.26
N ARG A 129 11.03 2.32 -13.21
CA ARG A 129 9.60 2.49 -12.95
C ARG A 129 9.23 3.96 -12.73
N TRP A 130 10.02 4.68 -11.94
CA TRP A 130 9.81 6.10 -11.70
C TRP A 130 9.86 6.91 -13.00
N ARG A 131 10.87 6.68 -13.85
CA ARG A 131 10.95 7.34 -15.16
C ARG A 131 9.74 7.05 -16.05
N GLN A 132 9.25 5.82 -16.07
CA GLN A 132 8.05 5.47 -16.83
C GLN A 132 6.81 6.21 -16.31
N LEU A 133 6.62 6.27 -14.99
CA LEU A 133 5.49 6.98 -14.38
C LEU A 133 5.57 8.49 -14.64
N GLN A 134 6.77 9.07 -14.57
CA GLN A 134 6.98 10.49 -14.90
C GLN A 134 6.71 10.78 -16.38
N GLY A 135 7.15 9.89 -17.29
CA GLY A 135 6.81 10.01 -18.71
C GLY A 135 5.31 9.92 -18.96
N ALA A 136 4.60 9.02 -18.28
CA ALA A 136 3.15 8.90 -18.36
C ALA A 136 2.43 10.17 -17.85
N LYS A 137 2.92 10.75 -16.74
CA LYS A 137 2.40 12.01 -16.18
C LYS A 137 2.65 13.18 -17.12
N LEU A 138 3.83 13.24 -17.73
CA LEU A 138 4.19 14.27 -18.71
C LEU A 138 3.26 14.23 -19.92
N VAL A 139 2.88 13.05 -20.42
CA VAL A 139 1.88 12.95 -21.50
C VAL A 139 0.53 13.55 -21.07
N GLY A 140 0.09 13.32 -19.83
CA GLY A 140 -1.11 13.96 -19.30
C GLY A 140 -1.02 15.49 -19.32
N GLN A 141 0.10 16.05 -18.85
CA GLN A 141 0.33 17.50 -18.84
C GLN A 141 0.42 18.10 -20.26
N LEU A 142 1.06 17.37 -21.19
CA LEU A 142 1.18 17.81 -22.57
C LEU A 142 -0.15 17.75 -23.32
N MET A 143 -1.04 16.82 -22.97
CA MET A 143 -2.41 16.78 -23.52
C MET A 143 -3.21 18.01 -23.09
N GLU A 144 -3.06 18.46 -21.84
CA GLU A 144 -3.67 19.72 -21.36
C GLU A 144 -3.08 20.95 -22.07
N ALA A 145 -1.81 20.89 -22.47
CA ALA A 145 -1.11 21.95 -23.19
C ALA A 145 -1.26 21.87 -24.72
N ASP A 146 -2.03 20.92 -25.25
CA ASP A 146 -2.22 20.65 -26.69
C ASP A 146 -0.89 20.47 -27.48
N ALA A 147 0.12 19.88 -26.84
CA ALA A 147 1.46 19.70 -27.41
C ALA A 147 1.61 18.37 -28.16
N GLU A 148 0.87 18.20 -29.27
CA GLU A 148 0.75 16.92 -29.98
C GLU A 148 2.09 16.33 -30.46
N GLU A 149 3.02 17.15 -30.93
CA GLU A 149 4.33 16.68 -31.43
C GLU A 149 5.19 16.07 -30.31
N ASP A 150 5.20 16.70 -29.14
CA ASP A 150 5.94 16.22 -27.97
C ASP A 150 5.35 14.90 -27.45
N ILE A 151 4.03 14.77 -27.51
CA ILE A 151 3.31 13.56 -27.13
C ILE A 151 3.63 12.44 -28.12
N ALA A 152 3.57 12.72 -29.43
CA ALA A 152 3.93 11.74 -30.44
C ALA A 152 5.38 11.26 -30.30
N ARG A 153 6.32 12.16 -29.95
CA ARG A 153 7.72 11.81 -29.65
C ARG A 153 7.84 10.87 -28.45
N LEU A 154 7.23 11.23 -27.32
CA LEU A 154 7.24 10.41 -26.10
C LEU A 154 6.64 9.01 -26.35
N MET A 155 5.49 8.96 -27.03
CA MET A 155 4.79 7.71 -27.30
C MET A 155 5.56 6.82 -28.30
N ARG A 156 6.27 7.43 -29.25
CA ARG A 156 7.16 6.73 -30.18
C ARG A 156 8.33 6.08 -29.45
N ASP A 157 8.99 6.81 -28.56
CA ASP A 157 10.11 6.27 -27.76
C ASP A 157 9.62 5.13 -26.86
N ALA A 158 8.43 5.28 -26.29
CA ALA A 158 7.82 4.28 -25.43
C ALA A 158 7.44 2.99 -26.22
N ALA A 159 6.88 3.15 -27.43
CA ALA A 159 6.57 2.05 -28.34
C ALA A 159 7.85 1.36 -28.84
N ALA A 160 8.88 2.12 -29.23
CA ALA A 160 10.18 1.59 -29.63
C ALA A 160 10.82 0.78 -28.51
N ALA A 161 10.75 1.24 -27.26
CA ALA A 161 11.24 0.50 -26.11
C ALA A 161 10.53 -0.85 -25.90
N ALA A 162 9.24 -0.95 -26.22
CA ALA A 162 8.49 -2.21 -26.18
C ALA A 162 8.87 -3.14 -27.34
N ILE A 163 9.04 -2.59 -28.55
CA ILE A 163 9.45 -3.36 -29.74
C ILE A 163 10.88 -3.90 -29.57
N HIS A 164 11.80 -3.12 -29.01
CA HIS A 164 13.16 -3.59 -28.68
C HIS A 164 13.20 -4.74 -27.67
N GLN A 165 12.13 -4.97 -26.92
CA GLN A 165 11.98 -6.14 -26.04
C GLN A 165 11.42 -7.37 -26.78
N GLY A 166 11.28 -7.31 -28.11
CA GLY A 166 10.74 -8.40 -28.93
C GLY A 166 9.23 -8.49 -28.95
N ARG A 167 8.50 -7.44 -28.53
CA ARG A 167 7.03 -7.43 -28.54
C ARG A 167 6.50 -6.91 -29.88
N ILE A 168 5.49 -7.58 -30.42
CA ILE A 168 4.73 -7.08 -31.57
C ILE A 168 3.68 -6.11 -31.04
N VAL A 169 3.85 -4.82 -31.29
CA VAL A 169 3.00 -3.74 -30.76
C VAL A 169 2.16 -3.15 -31.89
N SER A 170 0.84 -3.15 -31.72
CA SER A 170 -0.11 -2.59 -32.70
C SER A 170 -0.70 -1.24 -32.29
N ALA A 171 -0.82 -0.99 -30.99
CA ALA A 171 -1.34 0.26 -30.45
C ALA A 171 -0.68 0.60 -29.12
N ILE A 172 -0.77 1.86 -28.72
CA ILE A 172 -0.28 2.37 -27.46
C ILE A 172 -1.33 3.29 -26.83
N ARG A 173 -1.48 3.25 -25.51
CA ARG A 173 -2.41 4.12 -24.80
C ARG A 173 -1.81 4.62 -23.50
N VAL A 174 -2.29 5.77 -23.06
CA VAL A 174 -2.02 6.30 -21.73
C VAL A 174 -3.32 6.30 -20.95
N ARG A 175 -3.27 5.74 -19.74
CA ARG A 175 -4.39 5.69 -18.81
C ARG A 175 -4.08 6.53 -17.57
N ARG A 176 -5.07 7.32 -17.15
CA ARG A 176 -5.08 8.07 -15.90
C ARG A 176 -5.94 7.32 -14.90
N GLN A 177 -5.39 6.99 -13.74
CA GLN A 177 -6.13 6.43 -12.63
C GLN A 177 -6.97 7.52 -11.99
N GLN A 178 -8.28 7.35 -11.98
CA GLN A 178 -9.20 8.27 -11.34
C GLN A 178 -9.12 8.14 -9.81
N LEU A 179 -9.31 9.26 -9.13
CA LEU A 179 -9.39 9.32 -7.67
C LEU A 179 -10.68 8.61 -7.23
N GLN A 180 -10.58 7.73 -6.24
CA GLN A 180 -11.76 7.11 -5.64
C GLN A 180 -12.31 8.07 -4.59
N LEU A 181 -13.51 8.59 -4.81
CA LEU A 181 -14.19 9.40 -3.80
C LEU A 181 -14.65 8.50 -2.65
N PRO A 182 -14.58 8.95 -1.39
CA PRO A 182 -15.00 8.14 -0.24
C PRO A 182 -16.43 7.58 -0.34
N GLU A 183 -17.33 8.29 -1.03
CA GLU A 183 -18.72 7.89 -1.27
C GLU A 183 -18.88 6.74 -2.27
N ASP A 184 -17.94 6.57 -3.21
CA ASP A 184 -17.93 5.45 -4.15
C ASP A 184 -17.42 4.15 -3.49
N VAL A 185 -16.69 4.27 -2.38
CA VAL A 185 -16.08 3.14 -1.67
C VAL A 185 -17.10 2.43 -0.76
N THR A 186 -18.08 3.15 -0.24
CA THR A 186 -19.06 2.61 0.73
C THR A 186 -20.16 1.77 0.06
N ASN A 187 -20.33 1.89 -1.26
CA ASN A 187 -21.54 1.40 -1.95
C ASN A 187 -21.34 0.18 -2.86
N VAL A 188 -20.21 -0.56 -2.77
CA VAL A 188 -19.92 -1.61 -3.75
C VAL A 188 -19.90 -3.02 -3.17
N ALA A 189 -20.78 -3.86 -3.72
CA ALA A 189 -20.65 -5.32 -3.76
C ALA A 189 -19.22 -5.74 -4.13
N ASP A 190 -18.73 -6.83 -3.54
CA ASP A 190 -17.32 -7.20 -3.41
C ASP A 190 -16.43 -7.21 -4.68
N ALA A 191 -16.99 -7.06 -5.89
CA ALA A 191 -16.28 -7.06 -7.16
C ALA A 191 -15.60 -5.74 -7.56
N ARG A 192 -16.07 -4.53 -7.15
CA ARG A 192 -15.32 -3.26 -7.45
C ARG A 192 -14.29 -2.90 -6.37
N ARG A 193 -13.80 -3.88 -5.64
CA ARG A 193 -12.80 -3.69 -4.57
C ARG A 193 -11.36 -3.87 -5.06
N ASP A 194 -11.16 -4.16 -6.35
CA ASP A 194 -9.83 -4.19 -6.97
C ASP A 194 -9.41 -2.75 -7.36
N PRO A 195 -8.36 -2.17 -6.73
CA PRO A 195 -7.87 -0.84 -7.08
C PRO A 195 -7.26 -0.77 -8.49
N LEU A 196 -7.05 -1.92 -9.14
CA LEU A 196 -6.56 -2.03 -10.52
C LEU A 196 -7.68 -2.37 -11.52
N ASP A 197 -8.94 -2.35 -11.09
CA ASP A 197 -10.07 -2.56 -11.99
C ASP A 197 -10.07 -1.52 -13.12
N ALA A 198 -10.36 -1.98 -14.34
CA ALA A 198 -10.33 -1.13 -15.52
C ALA A 198 -11.30 0.06 -15.45
N SER A 199 -12.36 0.00 -14.64
CA SER A 199 -13.30 1.10 -14.41
C SER A 199 -12.69 2.30 -13.68
N TYR A 200 -11.59 2.11 -12.94
CA TYR A 200 -10.88 3.19 -12.25
C TYR A 200 -9.86 3.93 -13.12
N PHE A 201 -9.85 3.65 -14.43
CA PHE A 201 -8.85 4.21 -15.34
C PHE A 201 -9.51 4.79 -16.57
N GLU A 202 -9.29 6.09 -16.75
CA GLU A 202 -9.67 6.82 -17.93
C GLU A 202 -8.56 6.74 -18.98
N THR A 203 -8.92 6.55 -20.24
CA THR A 203 -7.94 6.58 -21.34
C THR A 203 -7.84 8.00 -21.85
N ILE A 204 -6.68 8.63 -21.64
CA ILE A 204 -6.43 10.03 -22.03
C ILE A 204 -5.77 10.15 -23.40
N TYR A 205 -5.10 9.09 -23.85
CA TYR A 205 -4.46 9.05 -25.16
C TYR A 205 -4.52 7.63 -25.72
N THR A 206 -4.80 7.52 -27.02
CA THR A 206 -4.62 6.28 -27.78
C THR A 206 -3.94 6.62 -29.09
N GLY A 207 -2.98 5.80 -29.50
CA GLY A 207 -2.31 5.91 -30.79
C GLY A 207 -2.06 4.55 -31.41
N ASP A 208 -2.12 4.51 -32.74
CA ASP A 208 -1.76 3.35 -33.54
C ASP A 208 -0.26 3.34 -33.77
N VAL A 209 0.36 2.18 -33.55
CA VAL A 209 1.81 2.00 -33.72
C VAL A 209 2.05 1.33 -35.06
N LEU A 210 2.76 2.02 -35.94
CA LEU A 210 3.14 1.53 -37.26
C LEU A 210 4.65 1.37 -37.29
N THR A 211 5.12 0.20 -37.73
CA THR A 211 6.55 -0.05 -37.95
C THR A 211 6.81 -0.16 -39.43
N ARG A 212 7.67 0.70 -39.98
CA ARG A 212 8.05 0.71 -41.39
C ARG A 212 9.55 0.93 -41.51
N ASP A 213 10.24 0.05 -42.23
CA ASP A 213 11.68 0.14 -42.50
C ASP A 213 12.55 0.29 -41.23
N GLY A 214 12.13 -0.35 -40.13
CA GLY A 214 12.80 -0.27 -38.83
C GLY A 214 12.52 1.02 -38.04
N ALA A 215 11.79 1.98 -38.60
CA ALA A 215 11.30 3.15 -37.90
C ALA A 215 9.91 2.90 -37.28
N VAL A 216 9.72 3.43 -36.07
CA VAL A 216 8.46 3.38 -35.34
C VAL A 216 7.73 4.70 -35.52
N PHE A 217 6.47 4.64 -35.92
CA PHE A 217 5.57 5.78 -36.04
C PHE A 217 4.38 5.57 -35.12
N VAL A 218 3.94 6.65 -34.48
CA VAL A 218 2.74 6.64 -33.63
C VAL A 218 1.79 7.69 -34.18
N VAL A 219 0.58 7.27 -34.52
CA VAL A 219 -0.49 8.12 -35.05
C VAL A 219 -1.59 8.19 -34.00
N LYS A 220 -1.92 9.40 -33.52
CA LYS A 220 -3.01 9.58 -32.55
C LYS A 220 -4.31 9.05 -33.15
N ARG A 221 -5.02 8.22 -32.40
CA ARG A 221 -6.33 7.72 -32.82
C ARG A 221 -7.37 8.75 -32.39
N THR A 222 -7.87 9.51 -33.35
CA THR A 222 -8.94 10.48 -33.11
C THR A 222 -10.22 9.74 -32.77
N THR A 223 -10.84 10.08 -31.65
CA THR A 223 -12.16 9.52 -31.32
C THR A 223 -13.23 10.14 -32.24
N PRO A 224 -14.36 9.47 -32.49
CA PRO A 224 -15.43 10.03 -33.33
C PRO A 224 -15.95 11.39 -32.82
N ALA A 225 -15.92 11.62 -31.51
CA ALA A 225 -16.33 12.89 -30.88
C ALA A 225 -15.37 14.05 -31.18
N GLU A 226 -14.06 13.75 -31.28
CA GLU A 226 -13.00 14.71 -31.59
C GLU A 226 -12.91 14.97 -33.11
N ALA A 227 -13.23 13.97 -33.94
CA ALA A 227 -13.33 14.15 -35.39
C ALA A 227 -14.51 15.06 -35.81
N ALA A 228 -15.60 15.08 -35.04
CA ALA A 228 -16.75 15.94 -35.31
C ALA A 228 -16.48 17.43 -35.03
N THR A 229 -15.57 17.75 -34.11
CA THR A 229 -15.19 19.14 -33.77
C THR A 229 -14.27 19.75 -34.81
N VAL A 230 -13.39 18.95 -35.44
CA VAL A 230 -12.48 19.39 -36.51
C VAL A 230 -13.22 19.55 -37.85
N GLY A 231 -14.29 18.80 -38.09
CA GLY A 231 -15.11 18.90 -39.31
C GLY A 231 -16.12 20.04 -39.34
N GLY A 232 -16.35 20.75 -38.22
CA GLY A 232 -17.38 21.79 -38.09
C GLY A 232 -16.91 23.23 -38.32
N SER A 233 -15.64 23.46 -38.64
CA SER A 233 -15.06 24.81 -38.80
C SER A 233 -14.73 25.17 -40.25
N ASN A 234 -15.35 24.50 -41.23
CA ASN A 234 -15.21 24.79 -42.67
C ASN A 234 -16.59 24.87 -43.36
N GLU A 235 -17.52 25.63 -42.77
CA GLU A 235 -18.67 26.19 -43.49
C GLU A 235 -18.74 27.71 -43.31
#